data_AF-Q2VGK1-F1
#
_entry.id   AF-Q2VGK1-F1
#
_cell.length_a   1.000
_cell.length_b   1.000
_cell.length_c   1.000
_cell.angle_alpha   90.00
_cell.angle_beta   90.00
_cell.angle_gamma   90.00
#
_symmetry.space_group_name_H-M   'P 1'
#
loop_
_entity.id
_entity.type
_entity.pdbx_description
1 polymer ?
#
loop_
_entity_poly.entity_id
_entity_poly.type
_entity_poly.pdbx_seq_one_letter_code
_entity_poly.pdbx_strand_id
1 'polypeptide(L)'
;ACPSQCSCSGTSVDCRSRRHASVPAGIPTTTRVLHLHTNQITKLEPGVFDSLTQLTVLNLAINQLTALPVWLLHRLENLKQLYLNTNQLTSLPAGVFDKLTQLTLLELQNNQLKSIPRGAFDNLKSLTHIWLLNNPWDCECSDILYLKNWIVQHASIVNPSGHGGVDNVKCSGTNTPVRAVTEASTSPSKCP
;
A
#
# COMPACT_ATOMS: atom_id res chain seq x y z
N ALA A 1 -21.66 -9.03 -15.69
CA ALA A 1 -20.96 -10.10 -16.45
C ALA A 1 -19.49 -10.13 -16.01
N CYS A 2 -18.79 -11.25 -16.14
CA CYS A 2 -17.36 -11.33 -15.80
C CYS A 2 -16.51 -10.62 -16.87
N PRO A 3 -15.48 -9.83 -16.52
CA PRO A 3 -14.57 -9.24 -17.52
C PRO A 3 -13.90 -10.30 -18.39
N SER A 4 -13.63 -9.96 -19.65
CA SER A 4 -12.90 -10.86 -20.55
C SER A 4 -11.50 -11.13 -19.98
N GLN A 5 -11.03 -12.37 -20.16
CA GLN A 5 -9.74 -12.86 -19.62
C GLN A 5 -9.69 -13.00 -18.09
N CYS A 6 -10.73 -12.63 -17.34
CA CYS A 6 -10.84 -12.93 -15.92
C CYS A 6 -11.69 -14.18 -15.68
N SER A 7 -11.66 -14.68 -14.45
CA SER A 7 -12.52 -15.76 -13.98
C SER A 7 -13.29 -15.27 -12.75
N CYS A 8 -14.61 -15.47 -12.76
CA CYS A 8 -15.48 -14.99 -11.68
C CYS A 8 -16.18 -16.17 -11.01
N SER A 9 -16.19 -16.18 -9.68
CA SER A 9 -16.90 -17.17 -8.87
C SER A 9 -17.54 -16.48 -7.67
N GLY A 10 -18.86 -16.52 -7.59
CA GLY A 10 -19.62 -15.73 -6.62
C GLY A 10 -19.28 -14.24 -6.72
N THR A 11 -18.79 -13.65 -5.63
CA THR A 11 -18.34 -12.25 -5.56
C THR A 11 -16.82 -12.08 -5.69
N SER A 12 -16.11 -13.12 -6.15
CA SER A 12 -14.67 -13.07 -6.39
C SER A 12 -14.39 -12.92 -7.88
N VAL A 13 -13.49 -11.98 -8.22
CA VAL A 13 -13.02 -11.73 -9.58
C VAL A 13 -11.52 -11.93 -9.62
N ASP A 14 -11.09 -12.96 -10.36
CA ASP A 14 -9.71 -13.35 -10.52
C ASP A 14 -9.18 -12.98 -11.91
N CYS A 15 -8.34 -11.95 -11.96
CA CYS A 15 -7.66 -11.44 -13.15
C CYS A 15 -6.13 -11.57 -13.03
N ARG A 16 -5.62 -12.48 -12.18
CA ARG A 16 -4.17 -12.64 -11.97
C ARG A 16 -3.46 -13.28 -13.15
N SER A 17 -2.19 -12.94 -13.38
CA SER A 17 -1.34 -13.59 -14.38
C SER A 17 -1.89 -13.55 -15.82
N ARG A 18 -2.62 -12.48 -16.18
CA ARG A 18 -3.26 -12.31 -17.49
C ARG A 18 -2.57 -11.28 -18.39
N ARG A 19 -1.42 -10.74 -17.96
CA ARG A 19 -0.67 -9.69 -18.67
C ARG A 19 -1.50 -8.43 -18.92
N HIS A 20 -2.42 -8.12 -18.01
CA HIS A 20 -3.20 -6.89 -18.09
C HIS A 20 -2.29 -5.67 -17.97
N ALA A 21 -2.38 -4.76 -18.94
CA ALA A 21 -1.71 -3.45 -18.88
C ALA A 21 -2.52 -2.40 -18.11
N SER A 22 -3.82 -2.66 -17.89
CA SER A 22 -4.76 -1.80 -17.16
C SER A 22 -5.81 -2.66 -16.44
N VAL A 23 -6.54 -2.06 -15.50
CA VAL A 23 -7.65 -2.74 -14.83
C VAL A 23 -8.75 -3.06 -15.85
N PRO A 24 -9.23 -4.32 -15.95
CA PRO A 24 -10.31 -4.68 -16.86
C PRO A 24 -11.59 -3.90 -16.60
N ALA A 25 -12.26 -3.46 -17.65
CA ALA A 25 -13.57 -2.82 -17.55
C ALA A 25 -14.66 -3.84 -17.17
N GLY A 26 -15.76 -3.35 -16.61
CA GLY A 26 -16.95 -4.16 -16.36
C GLY A 26 -16.83 -5.13 -15.19
N ILE A 27 -15.93 -4.88 -14.22
CA ILE A 27 -15.89 -5.63 -12.96
C ILE A 27 -17.26 -5.49 -12.27
N PRO A 28 -17.95 -6.59 -11.89
CA PRO A 28 -19.24 -6.53 -11.22
C PRO A 28 -19.17 -5.70 -9.92
N THR A 29 -20.15 -4.83 -9.69
CA THR A 29 -20.22 -3.99 -8.48
C THR A 29 -20.43 -4.78 -7.18
N THR A 30 -20.91 -6.02 -7.30
CA THR A 30 -21.04 -6.97 -6.19
C THR A 30 -19.70 -7.62 -5.77
N THR A 31 -18.60 -7.29 -6.43
CA THR A 31 -17.28 -7.88 -6.16
C THR A 31 -16.81 -7.54 -4.75
N ARG A 32 -16.44 -8.58 -3.99
CA ARG A 32 -15.85 -8.48 -2.65
C ARG A 32 -14.36 -8.79 -2.62
N VAL A 33 -13.88 -9.57 -3.59
CA VAL A 33 -12.48 -9.97 -3.71
C VAL A 33 -12.03 -9.74 -5.14
N LEU A 34 -11.03 -8.88 -5.33
CA LEU A 34 -10.46 -8.57 -6.64
C LEU A 34 -8.97 -8.89 -6.67
N HIS A 35 -8.59 -9.84 -7.52
CA HIS A 35 -7.21 -10.20 -7.77
C HIS A 35 -6.73 -9.64 -9.11
N LEU A 36 -5.80 -8.70 -9.06
CA LEU A 36 -5.13 -8.08 -10.21
C LEU A 36 -3.61 -8.28 -10.17
N HIS A 37 -3.11 -9.16 -9.30
CA HIS A 37 -1.68 -9.37 -9.11
C HIS A 37 -1.02 -10.12 -10.26
N THR A 38 0.31 -9.98 -10.35
CA THR A 38 1.12 -10.62 -11.40
C THR A 38 0.67 -10.19 -12.79
N ASN A 39 0.55 -8.88 -13.00
CA ASN A 39 0.17 -8.28 -14.28
C ASN A 39 1.21 -7.23 -14.70
N GLN A 40 0.89 -6.43 -15.72
CA GLN A 40 1.75 -5.41 -16.30
C GLN A 40 1.11 -4.02 -16.13
N ILE A 41 0.34 -3.81 -15.07
CA ILE A 41 -0.38 -2.56 -14.84
C ILE A 41 0.64 -1.52 -14.40
N THR A 42 0.77 -0.46 -15.20
CA THR A 42 1.70 0.65 -14.94
C THR A 42 1.02 1.85 -14.32
N LYS A 43 -0.29 2.00 -14.52
CA LYS A 43 -1.09 3.12 -14.03
C LYS A 43 -2.51 2.68 -13.67
N LEU A 44 -3.07 3.32 -12.66
CA LEU A 44 -4.48 3.23 -12.30
C LEU A 44 -5.17 4.53 -12.71
N GLU A 45 -6.28 4.43 -13.42
CA GLU A 45 -7.07 5.61 -13.76
C GLU A 45 -7.86 6.11 -12.53
N PRO A 46 -8.04 7.44 -12.38
CA PRO A 46 -8.86 7.99 -11.32
C PRO A 46 -10.26 7.37 -11.29
N GLY A 47 -10.72 6.98 -10.11
CA GLY A 47 -12.06 6.41 -9.92
C GLY A 47 -12.25 4.98 -10.41
N VAL A 48 -11.18 4.28 -10.84
CA VAL A 48 -11.27 2.91 -11.39
C VAL A 48 -11.92 1.88 -10.44
N PHE A 49 -11.93 2.15 -9.13
CA PHE A 49 -12.55 1.29 -8.13
C PHE A 49 -13.80 1.89 -7.46
N ASP A 50 -14.28 3.05 -7.91
CA ASP A 50 -15.35 3.80 -7.21
C ASP A 50 -16.68 3.04 -7.13
N SER A 51 -16.97 2.20 -8.12
CA SER A 51 -18.18 1.39 -8.17
C SER A 51 -18.10 0.11 -7.32
N LEU A 52 -16.91 -0.25 -6.83
CA LEU A 52 -16.63 -1.51 -6.14
C LEU A 52 -16.74 -1.37 -4.61
N THR A 53 -17.81 -0.73 -4.14
CA THR A 53 -18.02 -0.37 -2.72
C THR A 53 -18.12 -1.57 -1.78
N GLN A 54 -18.33 -2.77 -2.32
CA GLN A 54 -18.40 -4.04 -1.58
C GLN A 54 -17.04 -4.72 -1.39
N LEU A 55 -15.95 -4.15 -1.93
CA LEU A 55 -14.62 -4.75 -1.82
C LEU A 55 -14.15 -4.89 -0.38
N THR A 56 -13.66 -6.09 -0.09
CA THR A 56 -13.02 -6.47 1.17
C THR A 56 -11.56 -6.84 0.97
N VAL A 57 -11.19 -7.31 -0.23
CA VAL A 57 -9.82 -7.65 -0.60
C VAL A 57 -9.51 -7.05 -1.97
N LEU A 58 -8.44 -6.25 -2.04
CA LEU A 58 -7.89 -5.72 -3.27
C LEU A 58 -6.42 -6.11 -3.37
N ASN A 59 -6.08 -6.92 -4.37
CA ASN A 59 -4.71 -7.36 -4.59
C ASN A 59 -4.14 -6.83 -5.90
N LEU A 60 -3.23 -5.85 -5.79
CA LEU A 60 -2.50 -5.20 -6.88
C LEU A 60 -1.00 -5.54 -6.87
N ALA A 61 -0.59 -6.54 -6.10
CA ALA A 61 0.81 -6.92 -5.95
C ALA A 61 1.46 -7.35 -7.27
N ILE A 62 2.78 -7.24 -7.39
CA ILE A 62 3.51 -7.73 -8.57
C ILE A 62 2.96 -7.07 -9.86
N ASN A 63 3.02 -5.75 -9.89
CA ASN A 63 2.69 -4.89 -11.03
C ASN A 63 3.82 -3.85 -11.20
N GLN A 64 3.59 -2.80 -11.99
CA GLN A 64 4.58 -1.78 -12.33
C GLN A 64 4.08 -0.38 -11.94
N LEU A 65 3.26 -0.29 -10.89
CA LEU A 65 2.68 0.96 -10.43
C LEU A 65 3.76 1.87 -9.84
N THR A 66 3.86 3.10 -10.32
CA THR A 66 4.80 4.10 -9.79
C THR A 66 4.14 5.13 -8.86
N ALA A 67 2.82 5.31 -8.99
CA ALA A 67 2.02 6.21 -8.16
C ALA A 67 0.57 5.70 -8.06
N LEU A 68 -0.16 6.22 -7.06
CA LEU A 68 -1.60 6.00 -6.90
C LEU A 68 -2.35 7.33 -7.12
N PRO A 69 -3.53 7.33 -7.75
CA PRO A 69 -4.41 8.49 -7.76
C PRO A 69 -4.86 8.87 -6.33
N VAL A 70 -4.98 10.18 -6.04
CA VAL A 70 -5.33 10.72 -4.70
C VAL A 70 -6.58 10.06 -4.11
N TRP A 71 -7.63 9.93 -4.92
CA TRP A 71 -8.93 9.42 -4.48
C TRP A 71 -9.15 7.93 -4.81
N LEU A 72 -8.08 7.18 -5.11
CA LEU A 72 -8.20 5.81 -5.62
C LEU A 72 -9.05 4.88 -4.73
N LEU A 73 -8.94 5.01 -3.41
CA LEU A 73 -9.52 4.06 -2.44
C LEU A 73 -10.67 4.68 -1.62
N HIS A 74 -11.12 5.90 -1.94
CA HIS A 74 -12.03 6.67 -1.10
C HIS A 74 -13.44 6.07 -0.95
N ARG A 75 -13.86 5.18 -1.86
CA ARG A 75 -15.15 4.46 -1.80
C ARG A 75 -15.06 3.07 -1.16
N LEU A 76 -13.86 2.61 -0.80
CA LEU A 76 -13.62 1.23 -0.37
C LEU A 76 -13.69 1.08 1.16
N GLU A 77 -14.75 1.58 1.78
CA GLU A 77 -14.91 1.61 3.25
C GLU A 77 -14.98 0.22 3.90
N ASN A 78 -15.27 -0.81 3.11
CA ASN A 78 -15.34 -2.22 3.53
C ASN A 78 -14.01 -2.97 3.38
N LEU A 79 -12.95 -2.30 2.89
CA LEU A 79 -11.70 -2.97 2.58
C LEU A 79 -10.99 -3.43 3.86
N LYS A 80 -10.60 -4.71 3.87
CA LYS A 80 -9.90 -5.38 4.98
C LYS A 80 -8.46 -5.70 4.65
N GLN A 81 -8.17 -6.02 3.39
CA GLN A 81 -6.84 -6.42 2.95
C GLN A 81 -6.47 -5.68 1.66
N LEU A 82 -5.32 -5.01 1.70
CA LEU A 82 -4.77 -4.27 0.57
C LEU A 82 -3.33 -4.72 0.32
N TYR A 83 -3.10 -5.24 -0.88
CA TYR A 83 -1.79 -5.69 -1.33
C TYR A 83 -1.27 -4.76 -2.43
N LEU A 84 -0.23 -4.00 -2.12
CA LEU A 84 0.46 -3.08 -3.02
C LEU A 84 1.96 -3.42 -3.15
N ASN A 85 2.40 -4.53 -2.56
CA ASN A 85 3.78 -4.96 -2.55
C ASN A 85 4.30 -5.37 -3.95
N THR A 86 5.62 -5.31 -4.11
CA THR A 86 6.29 -5.64 -5.37
C THR A 86 5.73 -4.79 -6.52
N ASN A 87 5.77 -3.47 -6.32
CA ASN A 87 5.47 -2.45 -7.32
C ASN A 87 6.67 -1.47 -7.36
N GLN A 88 6.49 -0.29 -7.95
CA GLN A 88 7.52 0.75 -8.07
C GLN A 88 7.06 2.06 -7.42
N LEU A 89 6.19 1.99 -6.42
CA LEU A 89 5.59 3.17 -5.80
C LEU A 89 6.67 4.04 -5.17
N THR A 90 6.78 5.29 -5.62
CA THR A 90 7.79 6.24 -5.11
C THR A 90 7.25 7.11 -3.97
N SER A 91 5.94 7.33 -3.94
CA SER A 91 5.23 8.08 -2.92
C SER A 91 3.78 7.59 -2.81
N LEU A 92 3.11 7.98 -1.73
CA LEU A 92 1.68 7.75 -1.52
C LEU A 92 0.98 9.11 -1.43
N PRO A 93 -0.20 9.29 -2.03
CA PRO A 93 -0.97 10.51 -1.82
C PRO A 93 -1.37 10.68 -0.36
N ALA A 94 -1.37 11.92 0.12
CA ALA A 94 -1.93 12.24 1.42
C ALA A 94 -3.41 11.79 1.49
N GLY A 95 -3.78 11.14 2.59
CA GLY A 95 -5.14 10.68 2.84
C GLY A 95 -5.61 9.47 2.01
N VAL A 96 -4.74 8.84 1.20
CA VAL A 96 -5.13 7.69 0.35
C VAL A 96 -5.76 6.52 1.11
N PHE A 97 -5.48 6.40 2.42
CA PHE A 97 -6.02 5.35 3.28
C PHE A 97 -7.10 5.82 4.27
N ASP A 98 -7.50 7.10 4.27
CA ASP A 98 -8.34 7.70 5.32
C ASP A 98 -9.70 7.02 5.51
N LYS A 99 -10.23 6.43 4.43
CA LYS A 99 -11.55 5.77 4.44
C LYS A 99 -11.49 4.29 4.78
N LEU A 100 -10.29 3.72 4.92
CA LEU A 100 -10.08 2.27 5.10
C LEU A 100 -10.08 1.88 6.58
N THR A 101 -11.10 2.29 7.33
CA THR A 101 -11.16 2.10 8.80
C THR A 101 -11.26 0.62 9.23
N GLN A 102 -11.70 -0.25 8.32
CA GLN A 102 -11.78 -1.70 8.49
C GLN A 102 -10.52 -2.46 8.04
N LEU A 103 -9.48 -1.76 7.57
CA LEU A 103 -8.27 -2.39 7.05
C LEU A 103 -7.50 -3.10 8.16
N THR A 104 -7.32 -4.40 8.01
CA THR A 104 -6.57 -5.24 8.96
C THR A 104 -5.17 -5.58 8.46
N LEU A 105 -4.97 -5.58 7.14
CA LEU A 105 -3.72 -5.97 6.47
C LEU A 105 -3.34 -4.97 5.37
N LEU A 106 -2.10 -4.48 5.43
CA LEU A 106 -1.52 -3.61 4.42
C LEU A 106 -0.11 -4.06 4.02
N GLU A 107 0.07 -4.42 2.76
CA GLU A 107 1.39 -4.79 2.22
C GLU A 107 1.94 -3.70 1.29
N LEU A 108 3.05 -3.08 1.69
CA LEU A 108 3.76 -2.03 0.94
C LEU A 108 5.23 -2.39 0.67
N GLN A 109 5.70 -3.56 1.11
CA GLN A 109 7.07 -4.00 0.94
C GLN A 109 7.48 -4.17 -0.53
N ASN A 110 8.78 -4.07 -0.83
CA ASN A 110 9.32 -4.15 -2.19
C ASN A 110 8.71 -3.06 -3.09
N ASN A 111 8.83 -1.80 -2.68
CA ASN A 111 8.48 -0.61 -3.47
C ASN A 111 9.68 0.36 -3.47
N GLN A 112 9.46 1.60 -3.92
CA GLN A 112 10.48 2.67 -3.96
C GLN A 112 10.12 3.83 -3.02
N LEU A 113 9.38 3.55 -1.94
CA LEU A 113 8.91 4.56 -1.00
C LEU A 113 10.08 5.13 -0.19
N LYS A 114 10.14 6.47 -0.13
CA LYS A 114 11.14 7.20 0.66
C LYS A 114 10.62 7.67 2.02
N SER A 115 9.33 7.98 2.10
CA SER A 115 8.66 8.42 3.32
C SER A 115 7.18 8.01 3.27
N ILE A 116 6.47 8.20 4.38
CA ILE A 116 5.01 8.07 4.45
C ILE A 116 4.43 9.45 4.77
N PRO A 117 3.40 9.91 4.05
CA PRO A 117 2.75 11.18 4.35
C PRO A 117 2.29 11.24 5.82
N ARG A 118 2.47 12.41 6.44
CA ARG A 118 2.04 12.62 7.82
C ARG A 118 0.56 12.28 7.96
N GLY A 119 0.26 11.43 8.93
CA GLY A 119 -1.10 11.01 9.25
C GLY A 119 -1.68 9.90 8.38
N ALA A 120 -0.94 9.37 7.41
CA ALA A 120 -1.47 8.40 6.44
C ALA A 120 -2.06 7.12 7.07
N PHE A 121 -1.65 6.75 8.29
CA PHE A 121 -2.13 5.57 9.01
C PHE A 121 -3.07 5.90 10.17
N ASP A 122 -3.39 7.17 10.41
CA ASP A 122 -4.08 7.60 11.64
C ASP A 122 -5.50 7.03 11.74
N ASN A 123 -6.16 6.80 10.61
CA ASN A 123 -7.51 6.25 10.53
C ASN A 123 -7.56 4.72 10.46
N LEU A 124 -6.41 4.04 10.36
CA LEU A 124 -6.32 2.58 10.23
C LEU A 124 -6.42 1.88 11.60
N LYS A 125 -7.52 2.13 12.32
CA LYS A 125 -7.70 1.65 13.71
C LYS A 125 -7.80 0.12 13.84
N SER A 126 -8.13 -0.57 12.75
CA SER A 126 -8.27 -2.04 12.73
C SER A 126 -6.99 -2.75 12.27
N LEU A 127 -5.89 -2.03 12.00
CA LEU A 127 -4.70 -2.59 11.39
C LEU A 127 -3.97 -3.54 12.35
N THR A 128 -3.69 -4.74 11.87
CA THR A 128 -3.02 -5.79 12.66
C THR A 128 -1.71 -6.26 12.04
N HIS A 129 -1.54 -6.05 10.73
CA HIS A 129 -0.35 -6.45 10.01
C HIS A 129 -0.01 -5.40 8.95
N ILE A 130 1.22 -4.91 8.98
CA ILE A 130 1.77 -4.03 7.95
C ILE A 130 3.18 -4.47 7.57
N TRP A 131 3.47 -4.47 6.27
CA TRP A 131 4.80 -4.79 5.76
C TRP A 131 5.39 -3.60 5.01
N LEU A 132 6.58 -3.19 5.43
CA LEU A 132 7.28 -1.97 5.01
C LEU A 132 8.74 -2.21 4.60
N LEU A 133 9.26 -3.43 4.83
CA LEU A 133 10.62 -3.81 4.45
C LEU A 133 10.89 -3.58 2.95
N ASN A 134 12.16 -3.54 2.57
CA ASN A 134 12.59 -3.38 1.17
C ASN A 134 11.96 -2.17 0.48
N ASN A 135 12.05 -1.02 1.14
CA ASN A 135 11.81 0.30 0.57
C ASN A 135 13.02 1.18 0.89
N PRO A 136 13.44 2.08 -0.01
CA PRO A 136 14.59 2.97 0.20
C PRO A 136 14.21 4.17 1.08
N TRP A 137 13.88 3.92 2.35
CA TRP A 137 13.46 4.95 3.30
C TRP A 137 14.52 6.04 3.45
N ASP A 138 14.17 7.29 3.13
CA ASP A 138 15.05 8.44 3.21
C ASP A 138 15.07 8.97 4.64
N CYS A 139 16.08 8.56 5.41
CA CYS A 139 16.23 8.94 6.80
C CYS A 139 16.98 10.25 7.02
N GLU A 140 17.40 10.95 5.96
CA GLU A 140 18.00 12.28 6.07
C GLU A 140 16.95 13.39 6.00
N CYS A 141 15.87 13.18 5.24
CA CYS A 141 14.73 14.07 5.17
C CYS A 141 13.85 14.00 6.43
N SER A 142 13.34 15.14 6.90
CA SER A 142 12.45 15.21 8.08
C SER A 142 11.09 14.52 7.90
N ASP A 143 10.65 14.27 6.66
CA ASP A 143 9.37 13.60 6.39
C ASP A 143 9.33 12.16 6.94
N ILE A 144 10.50 11.55 7.20
CA ILE A 144 10.59 10.22 7.79
C ILE A 144 10.07 10.16 9.23
N LEU A 145 10.02 11.29 9.94
CA LEU A 145 9.72 11.34 11.37
C LEU A 145 8.32 10.82 11.70
N TYR A 146 7.35 11.01 10.80
CA TYR A 146 6.03 10.40 10.96
C TYR A 146 6.14 8.87 11.01
N LEU A 147 6.75 8.27 9.98
CA LEU A 147 6.91 6.83 9.90
C LEU A 147 7.72 6.30 11.09
N LYS A 148 8.85 6.94 11.41
CA LYS A 148 9.70 6.56 12.54
C LYS A 148 8.90 6.50 13.85
N ASN A 149 8.13 7.54 14.16
CA ASN A 149 7.36 7.58 15.40
C ASN A 149 6.22 6.56 15.38
N TRP A 150 5.56 6.40 14.24
CA TRP A 150 4.45 5.45 14.09
C TRP A 150 4.91 4.00 14.27
N ILE A 151 6.02 3.58 13.64
CA ILE A 151 6.52 2.20 13.77
C ILE A 151 7.06 1.89 15.17
N VAL A 152 7.54 2.89 15.91
CA VAL A 152 7.92 2.73 17.32
C VAL A 152 6.70 2.43 18.18
N GLN A 153 5.61 3.16 17.97
CA GLN A 153 4.36 2.98 18.73
C GLN A 153 3.63 1.67 18.37
N HIS A 154 3.78 1.20 17.14
CA HIS A 154 3.05 0.05 16.58
C HIS A 154 3.97 -1.12 16.24
N ALA A 155 5.09 -1.27 16.96
CA ALA A 155 6.15 -2.21 16.61
C ALA A 155 5.69 -3.67 16.47
N SER A 156 4.66 -4.10 17.22
CA SER A 156 4.14 -5.48 17.20
C SER A 156 3.45 -5.87 15.89
N ILE A 157 2.94 -4.91 15.12
CA ILE A 157 2.22 -5.17 13.87
C ILE A 157 3.08 -4.95 12.61
N VAL A 158 4.32 -4.48 12.78
CA VAL A 158 5.24 -4.13 11.68
C VAL A 158 6.12 -5.32 11.30
N ASN A 159 6.08 -5.72 10.03
CA ASN A 159 6.78 -6.88 9.44
C ASN A 159 6.72 -8.15 10.32
N PRO A 160 5.52 -8.62 10.71
CA PRO A 160 5.36 -9.79 11.58
C PRO A 160 5.77 -11.10 10.86
N SER A 161 5.62 -12.22 11.56
CA SER A 161 5.74 -13.58 10.99
C SER A 161 7.10 -13.88 10.33
N GLY A 162 8.19 -13.60 11.04
CA GLY A 162 9.56 -13.91 10.58
C GLY A 162 10.13 -12.93 9.56
N HIS A 163 9.46 -11.80 9.29
CA HIS A 163 9.92 -10.78 8.34
C HIS A 163 10.83 -9.72 8.99
N GLY A 164 11.44 -10.04 10.13
CA GLY A 164 12.41 -9.20 10.84
C GLY A 164 11.82 -8.06 11.70
N GLY A 165 10.48 -7.94 11.77
CA GLY A 165 9.82 -6.99 12.66
C GLY A 165 10.10 -5.52 12.34
N VAL A 166 9.92 -4.67 13.34
CA VAL A 166 10.14 -3.23 13.27
C VAL A 166 11.56 -2.84 12.81
N ASP A 167 12.57 -3.66 13.14
CA ASP A 167 13.97 -3.42 12.76
C ASP A 167 14.27 -3.63 11.28
N ASN A 168 13.37 -4.32 10.57
CA ASN A 168 13.51 -4.54 9.13
C ASN A 168 12.91 -3.41 8.28
N VAL A 169 12.49 -2.31 8.91
CA VAL A 169 12.24 -1.03 8.24
C VAL A 169 13.55 -0.25 8.27
N LYS A 170 14.29 -0.20 7.15
CA LYS A 170 15.69 0.25 7.12
C LYS A 170 15.91 1.49 6.27
N CYS A 171 16.74 2.39 6.77
CA CYS A 171 17.19 3.58 6.07
C CYS A 171 18.02 3.23 4.82
N SER A 172 17.73 3.92 3.73
CA SER A 172 18.53 3.88 2.51
C SER A 172 19.97 4.35 2.80
N GLY A 173 20.94 3.72 2.14
CA GLY A 173 22.37 4.02 2.28
C GLY A 173 23.02 3.48 3.56
N THR A 174 22.45 3.74 4.74
CA THR A 174 23.06 3.34 6.03
C THR A 174 22.63 1.96 6.52
N ASN A 175 21.51 1.43 6.01
CA ASN A 175 20.91 0.16 6.43
C ASN A 175 20.57 0.09 7.94
N THR A 176 20.51 1.24 8.61
CA THR A 176 20.11 1.36 10.02
C THR A 176 18.58 1.29 10.17
N PRO A 177 18.03 0.84 11.30
CA PRO A 177 16.58 0.83 11.49
C PRO A 177 15.98 2.23 11.51
N VAL A 178 14.91 2.46 10.74
CA VAL A 178 14.16 3.74 10.72
C VAL A 178 13.71 4.12 12.13
N ARG A 179 13.36 3.15 12.97
CA ARG A 179 12.92 3.41 14.36
C ARG A 179 13.99 4.09 15.23
N ALA A 180 15.27 4.01 14.85
CA ALA A 180 16.40 4.60 15.56
C ALA A 180 16.75 6.02 15.09
N VAL A 181 16.08 6.53 14.05
CA VAL A 181 16.29 7.91 13.56
C VAL A 181 15.88 8.92 14.63
N THR A 182 16.72 9.95 14.79
CA THR A 182 16.47 11.07 15.71
C THR A 182 16.10 12.32 14.92
N GLU A 183 15.35 13.24 15.52
CA GLU A 183 15.01 14.52 14.87
C GLU A 183 16.26 15.31 14.48
N ALA A 184 17.28 15.33 15.37
CA ALA A 184 18.56 16.00 15.12
C ALA A 184 19.37 15.41 13.96
N SER A 185 19.15 14.15 13.59
CA SER A 185 19.80 13.52 12.43
C SER A 185 19.07 13.78 11.10
N THR A 186 17.89 14.41 11.14
CA THR A 186 17.08 14.74 9.95
C THR A 186 17.10 16.23 9.66
N SER A 187 16.80 16.64 8.43
CA SER A 187 16.60 18.04 8.06
C SER A 187 15.52 18.24 6.99
N PRO A 188 14.63 19.23 7.11
CA PRO A 188 13.73 19.63 6.03
C PRO A 188 14.46 20.07 4.76
N SER A 189 15.68 20.62 4.89
CA SER A 189 16.50 21.06 3.75
C SER A 189 17.07 19.90 2.92
N LYS A 190 16.97 18.67 3.42
CA LYS A 190 17.43 17.45 2.76
C LYS A 190 16.28 16.66 2.13
N CYS A 191 15.06 17.20 2.19
CA CYS A 191 13.92 16.63 1.50
C CYS A 191 13.96 16.99 0.00
N PRO A 192 13.63 16.04 -0.90
CA PRO A 192 13.64 16.25 -2.34
C PRO A 192 12.54 17.21 -2.83
#